data_AF-S3HJ43-F1
#
_entry.id   AF-S3HJ43-F1
#
_cell.length_a   1.000
_cell.length_b   1.000
_cell.length_c   1.000
_cell.angle_alpha   90.00
_cell.angle_beta   90.00
_cell.angle_gamma   90.00
#
_symmetry.space_group_name_H-M   'P 1'
#
loop_
_entity.id
_entity.type
_entity.pdbx_description
1 polymer ?
#
loop_
_entity_poly.entity_id
_entity_poly.type
_entity_poly.pdbx_seq_one_letter_code
_entity_poly.pdbx_strand_id
1 'polypeptide(L)'
;MSSTMTPETTASALLEHHELQDEVFGAAGLVVRCRDLAELEAVIDALEGQLTVAMFVSDDDEADARRLVPKLEMLAGRLLVNGFGTGVEVSPAMVHGGPYPATADGRSTSVATLAIDRFLRPVSYQDFSCTLLPEVLR
;
A
#
# COMPACT_ATOMS: atom_id res chain seq x y z
N MET A 1 -0.36 -34.73 -13.60
CA MET A 1 0.18 -33.39 -13.31
C MET A 1 -0.97 -32.43 -13.50
N SER A 2 -1.60 -31.99 -12.41
CA SER A 2 -2.75 -31.09 -12.47
C SER A 2 -2.20 -29.71 -12.82
N SER A 3 -2.39 -29.25 -14.06
CA SER A 3 -2.20 -27.84 -14.41
C SER A 3 -3.26 -27.07 -13.62
N THR A 4 -2.88 -26.47 -12.50
CA THR A 4 -3.73 -25.52 -11.81
C THR A 4 -3.77 -24.28 -12.70
N MET A 5 -4.80 -24.19 -13.53
CA MET A 5 -5.06 -23.02 -14.36
C MET A 5 -5.36 -21.86 -13.41
N THR A 6 -4.51 -20.83 -13.41
CA THR A 6 -4.74 -19.63 -12.60
C THR A 6 -6.03 -18.97 -13.08
N PRO A 7 -7.00 -18.66 -12.20
CA PRO A 7 -8.20 -17.94 -12.58
C PRO A 7 -7.85 -16.62 -13.28
N GLU A 8 -8.54 -16.33 -14.39
CA GLU A 8 -8.36 -15.10 -15.15
C GLU A 8 -9.72 -14.42 -15.43
N THR A 9 -9.70 -13.10 -15.56
CA THR A 9 -10.86 -12.27 -15.93
C THR A 9 -10.42 -11.06 -16.76
N THR A 10 -11.37 -10.27 -17.25
CA THR A 10 -11.10 -9.00 -17.93
C THR A 10 -11.19 -7.82 -16.96
N ALA A 11 -10.50 -6.72 -17.29
CA ALA A 11 -10.66 -5.47 -16.56
C ALA A 11 -12.12 -4.99 -16.49
N SER A 12 -12.88 -5.12 -17.59
CA SER A 12 -14.31 -4.77 -17.59
C SER A 12 -15.11 -5.55 -16.55
N ALA A 13 -14.86 -6.86 -16.41
CA ALA A 13 -15.55 -7.69 -15.44
C ALA A 13 -15.15 -7.31 -14.00
N LEU A 14 -13.88 -7.02 -13.73
CA LEU A 14 -13.43 -6.52 -12.42
C LEU A 14 -14.11 -5.19 -12.03
N LEU A 15 -14.30 -4.30 -13.01
CA LEU A 15 -14.93 -3.00 -12.81
C LEU A 15 -16.46 -3.09 -12.64
N GLU A 16 -17.09 -4.09 -13.25
CA GLU A 16 -18.54 -4.35 -13.12
C GLU A 16 -18.90 -5.12 -11.85
N HIS A 17 -18.01 -6.00 -11.38
CA HIS A 17 -18.23 -6.92 -10.25
C HIS A 17 -17.24 -6.65 -9.12
N HIS A 18 -17.65 -5.81 -8.16
CA HIS A 18 -16.82 -5.41 -7.02
C HIS A 18 -16.32 -6.61 -6.19
N GLU A 19 -17.11 -7.68 -6.10
CA GLU A 19 -16.75 -8.90 -5.38
C GLU A 19 -15.48 -9.59 -5.92
N LEU A 20 -15.05 -9.26 -7.15
CA LEU A 20 -13.80 -9.75 -7.73
C LEU A 20 -12.56 -9.03 -7.16
N GLN A 21 -12.75 -7.95 -6.42
CA GLN A 21 -11.69 -7.19 -5.73
C GLN A 21 -11.52 -7.61 -4.27
N ASP A 22 -12.50 -8.34 -3.71
CA ASP A 22 -12.48 -8.75 -2.31
C ASP A 22 -11.36 -9.75 -2.04
N GLU A 23 -10.72 -9.62 -0.86
CA GLU A 23 -9.67 -10.54 -0.43
C GLU A 23 -10.24 -11.95 -0.21
N VAL A 24 -9.59 -12.94 -0.84
CA VAL A 24 -9.78 -14.36 -0.52
C VAL A 24 -8.58 -14.85 0.29
N PHE A 25 -8.73 -14.97 1.60
CA PHE A 25 -7.66 -15.41 2.49
C PHE A 25 -7.32 -16.90 2.26
N GLY A 26 -6.30 -17.17 1.45
CA GLY A 26 -5.86 -18.53 1.09
C GLY A 26 -4.89 -18.55 -0.09
N ALA A 27 -4.60 -19.74 -0.62
CA ALA A 27 -3.78 -19.91 -1.81
C ALA A 27 -4.59 -19.64 -3.10
N ALA A 28 -5.01 -18.38 -3.26
CA ALA A 28 -5.81 -17.91 -4.38
C ALA A 28 -5.13 -16.71 -5.06
N GLY A 29 -5.42 -16.52 -6.34
CA GLY A 29 -4.97 -15.37 -7.12
C GLY A 29 -5.85 -15.21 -8.35
N LEU A 30 -5.98 -13.98 -8.83
CA LEU A 30 -6.77 -13.62 -10.00
C LEU A 30 -5.89 -12.83 -10.98
N VAL A 31 -5.82 -13.27 -12.23
CA VAL A 31 -5.17 -12.52 -13.31
C VAL A 31 -6.22 -11.65 -13.99
N VAL A 32 -6.05 -10.33 -13.93
CA VAL A 32 -6.92 -9.38 -14.63
C VAL A 32 -6.23 -8.94 -15.92
N ARG A 33 -6.81 -9.29 -17.06
CA ARG A 33 -6.27 -8.92 -18.37
C ARG A 33 -6.76 -7.54 -18.77
N CYS A 34 -5.83 -6.61 -18.91
CA CYS A 34 -6.04 -5.27 -19.47
C CYS A 34 -5.56 -5.26 -20.92
N ARG A 35 -6.34 -4.65 -21.81
CA ARG A 35 -6.04 -4.53 -23.24
C ARG A 35 -4.92 -3.53 -23.52
N ASP A 36 -4.85 -2.50 -22.70
CA ASP A 36 -3.85 -1.45 -22.78
C ASP A 36 -3.64 -0.80 -21.41
N LEU A 37 -2.74 0.19 -21.39
CA LEU A 37 -2.37 0.91 -20.19
C LEU A 37 -3.48 1.82 -19.64
N ALA A 38 -4.37 2.33 -20.50
CA ALA A 38 -5.50 3.15 -20.07
C ALA A 38 -6.53 2.30 -19.32
N GLU A 39 -6.74 1.05 -19.75
CA GLU A 39 -7.59 0.11 -19.04
C GLU A 39 -6.95 -0.36 -17.71
N LEU A 40 -5.62 -0.51 -17.65
CA LEU A 40 -4.91 -0.75 -16.39
C LEU A 40 -5.07 0.41 -15.40
N GLU A 41 -5.00 1.66 -15.87
CA GLU A 41 -5.26 2.82 -15.02
C GLU A 41 -6.68 2.85 -14.48
N ALA A 42 -7.68 2.52 -15.31
CA ALA A 42 -9.06 2.45 -14.88
C ALA A 42 -9.25 1.41 -13.77
N VAL A 43 -8.55 0.27 -13.87
CA VAL A 43 -8.50 -0.74 -12.80
C VAL A 43 -7.86 -0.18 -11.54
N ILE A 44 -6.68 0.44 -11.65
CA ILE A 44 -5.96 1.04 -10.50
C ILE A 44 -6.83 2.08 -9.79
N ASP A 45 -7.55 2.92 -10.53
CA ASP A 45 -8.41 3.97 -9.99
C ASP A 45 -9.66 3.43 -9.27
N ALA A 46 -10.04 2.18 -9.56
CA ALA A 46 -11.17 1.52 -8.92
C ALA A 46 -10.80 0.72 -7.66
N LEU A 47 -9.51 0.40 -7.47
CA LEU A 47 -9.06 -0.36 -6.31
C LEU A 47 -9.17 0.45 -5.02
N GLU A 48 -9.58 -0.21 -3.94
CA GLU A 48 -9.51 0.34 -2.59
C GLU A 48 -8.07 0.27 -2.02
N GLY A 49 -7.83 0.95 -0.90
CA GLY A 49 -6.51 1.04 -0.26
C GLY A 49 -5.84 -0.31 0.02
N GLN A 50 -4.57 -0.43 -0.36
CA GLN A 50 -3.76 -1.63 -0.29
C GLN A 50 -2.60 -1.50 0.72
N LEU A 51 -2.14 -2.62 1.29
CA LEU A 51 -0.89 -2.64 2.07
C LEU A 51 0.31 -2.46 1.14
N THR A 52 0.28 -3.12 -0.01
CA THR A 52 1.38 -3.15 -0.97
C THR A 52 0.87 -3.11 -2.40
N VAL A 53 1.66 -2.49 -3.28
CA VAL A 53 1.56 -2.69 -4.73
C VAL A 53 2.95 -3.04 -5.25
N ALA A 54 3.04 -4.06 -6.10
CA ALA A 54 4.26 -4.46 -6.76
C ALA A 54 4.15 -4.24 -8.27
N MET A 55 5.13 -3.56 -8.84
CA MET A 55 5.31 -3.42 -10.28
C MET A 55 6.41 -4.36 -10.74
N PHE A 56 6.16 -5.11 -11.82
CA PHE A 56 7.17 -5.89 -12.51
C PHE A 56 7.43 -5.22 -13.85
N VAL A 57 8.59 -4.59 -14.00
CA VAL A 57 8.92 -3.66 -15.09
C VAL A 57 10.31 -3.91 -15.61
N SER A 58 10.47 -3.76 -16.92
CA SER A 58 11.75 -3.69 -17.62
C SER A 58 12.10 -2.23 -17.95
N ASP A 59 13.30 -2.01 -18.52
CA ASP A 59 13.76 -0.67 -18.90
C ASP A 59 12.80 0.03 -19.89
N ASP A 60 12.15 -0.75 -20.77
CA ASP A 60 11.19 -0.24 -21.76
C ASP A 60 9.86 0.21 -21.12
N ASP A 61 9.56 -0.22 -19.89
CA ASP A 61 8.33 0.10 -19.17
C ASP A 61 8.48 1.31 -18.22
N GLU A 62 9.69 1.86 -18.05
CA GLU A 62 9.97 2.89 -17.03
C GLU A 62 9.13 4.16 -17.20
N ALA A 63 8.85 4.56 -18.44
CA ALA A 63 8.05 5.75 -18.71
C ALA A 63 6.60 5.56 -18.22
N ASP A 64 6.04 4.39 -18.47
CA ASP A 64 4.68 4.05 -18.05
C ASP A 64 4.62 3.82 -16.54
N ALA A 65 5.60 3.11 -15.96
CA ALA A 65 5.71 2.93 -14.52
C ALA A 65 5.77 4.27 -13.78
N ARG A 66 6.63 5.20 -14.24
CA ARG A 66 6.76 6.55 -13.67
C ARG A 66 5.44 7.32 -13.70
N ARG A 67 4.65 7.13 -14.75
CA ARG A 67 3.34 7.76 -14.90
C ARG A 67 2.30 7.20 -13.92
N LEU A 68 2.40 5.92 -13.58
CA LEU A 68 1.52 5.26 -12.62
C LEU A 68 1.89 5.51 -11.15
N VAL A 69 3.17 5.74 -10.84
CA VAL A 69 3.66 5.91 -9.45
C VAL A 69 2.78 6.85 -8.60
N PRO A 70 2.41 8.07 -9.04
CA PRO A 70 1.58 8.95 -8.22
C PRO A 70 0.19 8.37 -7.88
N LYS A 71 -0.40 7.55 -8.76
CA LYS A 71 -1.66 6.85 -8.47
C LYS A 71 -1.43 5.74 -7.45
N LEU A 72 -0.34 4.99 -7.59
CA LEU A 72 0.00 3.91 -6.67
C LEU A 72 0.38 4.41 -5.27
N GLU A 73 1.01 5.58 -5.16
CA GLU A 73 1.30 6.25 -3.89
C GLU A 73 0.01 6.62 -3.13
N MET A 74 -1.05 6.96 -3.86
CA MET A 74 -2.37 7.21 -3.27
C MET A 74 -3.09 5.92 -2.87
N LEU A 75 -2.69 4.77 -3.43
CA LEU A 75 -3.35 3.49 -3.25
C LEU A 75 -2.72 2.64 -2.14
N ALA A 76 -1.41 2.71 -1.93
CA ALA A 76 -0.71 1.78 -1.04
C ALA A 76 0.33 2.42 -0.13
N GLY A 77 0.52 1.85 1.05
CA GLY A 77 1.57 2.30 1.98
C GLY A 77 2.99 1.91 1.55
N ARG A 78 3.14 0.83 0.75
CA ARG A 78 4.45 0.37 0.29
C ARG A 78 4.43 -0.08 -1.17
N LEU A 79 5.28 0.54 -1.97
CA LEU A 79 5.50 0.19 -3.37
C LEU A 79 6.76 -0.62 -3.54
N LEU A 80 6.71 -1.63 -4.42
CA LEU A 80 7.83 -2.48 -4.76
C LEU A 80 8.03 -2.51 -6.28
N VAL A 81 9.29 -2.66 -6.70
CA VAL A 81 9.67 -2.89 -8.09
C VAL A 81 10.42 -4.23 -8.17
N ASN A 82 10.01 -5.09 -9.09
CA ASN A 82 10.65 -6.37 -9.40
C ASN A 82 10.82 -7.27 -8.16
N GLY A 83 9.79 -7.32 -7.32
CA GLY A 83 9.74 -8.14 -6.10
C GLY A 83 8.31 -8.37 -5.61
N PHE A 84 8.15 -9.30 -4.68
CA PHE A 84 6.85 -9.66 -4.11
C PHE A 84 6.63 -9.00 -2.74
N GLY A 85 5.39 -8.57 -2.47
CA GLY A 85 5.02 -7.86 -1.24
C GLY A 85 4.94 -8.70 0.04
N THR A 86 5.22 -10.01 -0.02
CA THR A 86 5.09 -10.95 1.11
C THR A 86 6.12 -10.71 2.21
N GLY A 87 7.35 -10.33 1.86
CA GLY A 87 8.39 -9.97 2.83
C GLY A 87 8.13 -8.60 3.46
N VAL A 88 8.24 -8.50 4.78
CA VAL A 88 8.14 -7.25 5.53
C VAL A 88 9.40 -7.09 6.39
N GLU A 89 10.32 -6.25 5.94
CA GLU A 89 11.53 -5.91 6.68
C GLU A 89 11.23 -5.03 7.91
N VAL A 90 11.92 -5.29 9.02
CA VAL A 90 11.84 -4.43 10.21
C VAL A 90 12.95 -3.38 10.15
N SER A 91 12.71 -2.32 9.38
CA SER A 91 13.67 -1.21 9.18
C SER A 91 13.02 0.15 9.43
N PRO A 92 13.80 1.21 9.74
CA PRO A 92 13.23 2.54 10.01
C PRO A 92 12.43 3.16 8.86
N ALA A 93 12.62 2.68 7.63
CA ALA A 93 11.91 3.14 6.44
C ALA A 93 10.62 2.35 6.15
N MET A 94 10.29 1.33 6.96
CA MET A 94 9.13 0.47 6.70
C MET A 94 7.80 1.20 6.92
N VAL A 95 6.92 1.10 5.94
CA VAL A 95 5.50 1.47 6.03
C VAL A 95 4.66 0.21 5.82
N HIS A 96 4.11 -0.33 6.92
CA HIS A 96 3.17 -1.44 6.90
C HIS A 96 1.80 -0.90 7.32
N GLY A 97 1.02 -0.55 6.30
CA GLY A 97 -0.23 0.21 6.38
C GLY A 97 -0.60 0.72 4.99
N GLY A 98 -1.45 1.74 4.90
CA GLY A 98 -1.94 2.30 3.64
C GLY A 98 -3.28 3.05 3.82
N PRO A 99 -3.94 3.47 2.74
CA PRO A 99 -5.32 3.93 2.80
C PRO A 99 -6.27 2.81 3.28
N TYR A 100 -7.45 3.17 3.77
CA TYR A 100 -8.49 2.19 4.09
C TYR A 100 -8.90 1.41 2.80
N PRO A 101 -9.16 0.10 2.85
CA PRO A 101 -9.27 -0.78 4.03
C PRO A 101 -7.96 -1.36 4.58
N ALA A 102 -6.80 -1.13 3.94
CA ALA A 102 -5.53 -1.69 4.39
C ALA A 102 -5.18 -1.36 5.85
N THR A 103 -5.55 -0.18 6.33
CA THR A 103 -5.53 0.17 7.76
C THR A 103 -6.58 1.22 8.09
N ALA A 104 -6.98 1.29 9.36
CA ALA A 104 -7.91 2.29 9.86
C ALA A 104 -7.29 3.70 10.04
N ASP A 105 -5.96 3.81 10.16
CA ASP A 105 -5.25 5.10 10.19
C ASP A 105 -4.05 5.09 9.25
N GLY A 106 -4.26 5.60 8.04
CA GLY A 106 -3.25 5.64 6.96
C GLY A 106 -2.09 6.61 7.19
N ARG A 107 -2.10 7.38 8.29
CA ARG A 107 -0.99 8.29 8.64
C ARG A 107 0.14 7.60 9.41
N SER A 108 0.02 6.29 9.65
CA SER A 108 0.93 5.53 10.53
C SER A 108 1.42 4.23 9.88
N THR A 109 2.41 3.60 10.52
CA THR A 109 2.86 2.24 10.24
C THR A 109 2.71 1.37 11.48
N SER A 110 2.39 0.10 11.31
CA SER A 110 2.32 -0.85 12.44
C SER A 110 3.63 -1.62 12.68
N VAL A 111 4.59 -1.52 11.76
CA VAL A 111 5.88 -2.23 11.80
C VAL A 111 7.04 -1.24 11.87
N ALA A 112 8.08 -1.63 12.62
CA ALA A 112 9.34 -0.90 12.81
C ALA A 112 9.24 0.42 13.59
N THR A 113 10.30 1.23 13.55
CA THR A 113 10.56 2.28 14.54
C THR A 113 9.52 3.40 14.54
N LEU A 114 8.98 3.78 13.37
CA LEU A 114 7.94 4.82 13.27
C LEU A 114 6.59 4.36 13.85
N ALA A 115 6.40 3.07 14.13
CA ALA A 115 5.19 2.57 14.77
C ALA A 115 5.01 3.07 16.21
N ILE A 116 6.07 3.60 16.84
CA ILE A 116 6.01 4.19 18.17
C ILE A 116 5.08 5.41 18.21
N ASP A 117 4.98 6.17 17.13
CA ASP A 117 4.20 7.42 17.06
C ASP A 117 2.70 7.18 17.25
N ARG A 118 2.21 5.95 17.02
CA ARG A 118 0.82 5.55 17.30
C ARG A 118 0.47 5.59 18.79
N PHE A 119 1.47 5.58 19.66
CA PHE A 119 1.31 5.57 21.12
C PHE A 119 1.73 6.90 21.76
N LEU A 120 2.05 7.90 20.95
CA LEU A 120 2.47 9.23 21.39
C LEU A 120 1.40 10.27 21.07
N ARG A 121 1.39 11.37 21.83
CA ARG A 121 0.68 12.60 21.47
C ARG A 121 1.54 13.82 21.83
N PRO A 122 1.59 14.87 20.99
CA PRO A 122 2.30 16.08 21.34
C PRO A 122 1.59 16.85 22.47
N VAL A 123 2.36 17.53 23.31
CA VAL A 123 1.88 18.47 24.32
C VAL A 123 2.73 19.74 24.21
N SER A 124 2.10 20.91 24.18
CA SER A 124 2.78 22.21 24.17
C SER A 124 2.79 22.81 25.57
N TYR A 125 3.91 23.47 25.93
CA TYR A 125 4.12 24.13 27.22
C TYR A 125 4.44 25.60 26.96
N GLN A 126 3.59 26.52 27.46
CA GLN A 126 3.75 27.96 27.27
C GLN A 126 3.87 28.64 28.64
N ASP A 127 4.81 29.58 28.78
CA ASP A 127 5.06 30.38 30.00
C ASP A 127 5.41 29.56 31.26
N PHE A 128 5.93 28.34 31.10
CA PHE A 128 6.40 27.49 32.20
C PHE A 128 7.75 27.95 32.76
N SER A 129 7.92 27.90 34.08
CA SER A 129 9.25 27.98 34.69
C SER A 129 10.05 26.70 34.45
N CYS A 130 11.39 26.76 34.46
CA CYS A 130 12.25 25.57 34.30
C CYS A 130 11.91 24.43 35.27
N THR A 131 11.50 24.76 36.50
CA THR A 131 11.13 23.76 37.52
C THR A 131 9.85 22.98 37.19
N LEU A 132 8.96 23.55 36.37
CA LEU A 132 7.69 22.94 35.96
C LEU A 132 7.80 22.16 34.65
N LEU A 133 8.85 22.38 33.85
CA LEU A 133 9.09 21.62 32.63
C LEU A 133 9.43 20.15 32.96
N PRO A 134 9.03 19.18 32.10
CA PRO A 134 9.53 17.82 32.19
C PRO A 134 11.05 17.79 31.90
N GLU A 135 11.77 16.82 32.46
CA GLU A 135 13.24 16.74 32.38
C GLU A 135 13.78 16.83 30.94
N VAL A 136 13.11 16.17 29.99
CA VAL A 136 13.48 16.16 28.58
C VAL A 136 13.37 17.54 27.88
N LEU A 137 12.76 18.53 28.52
CA LEU A 137 12.59 19.90 28.03
C LEU A 137 13.29 20.95 28.93
N ARG A 138 14.02 20.55 29.96
CA ARG A 138 14.74 21.46 30.87
C ARG A 138 16.08 21.91 30.32
#